data_AF-A0A2V8DMP5-F1
#
_entry.id   AF-A0A2V8DMP5-F1
#
_cell.length_a   1.000
_cell.length_b   1.000
_cell.length_c   1.000
_cell.angle_alpha   90.00
_cell.angle_beta   90.00
_cell.angle_gamma   90.00
#
_symmetry.space_group_name_H-M   'P 1'
#
loop_
_entity.id
_entity.type
_entity.pdbx_description
1 polymer ?
#
loop_
_entity_poly.entity_id
_entity_poly.type
_entity_poly.pdbx_seq_one_letter_code
_entity_poly.pdbx_strand_id
1 'polypeptide(L)'
;MAPCAAAILMALAAPAAAQNEDALRSFFEGKRVALKIDMPGTSDGVDVRPDAGRALDYRQYGDRLKTYGVALRAGDSAAVTLVKVKKDLIEVQLSGGGFGTFRDDSSSSVSIPSVQKSDREKELEKSVREETDPRRKRELREQLEDVRNRRERENRRIDVERIWAEERKKERIAWERLHGGSRFNLRYSGAVPAGIRPEEVMAALAEYVDFSAAGLETRTEDFLPDAAAADSRLSPGNLPRKGMTRAEAEREFGSPTEVSDHREGGLAVTTLVFVRDEQRIATEFVEDVMVRYTITSK
;
A
#
# COMPACT_ATOMS: atom_id res chain seq x y z
N MET A 1 -43.50 -32.03 -41.33
CA MET A 1 -43.91 -31.17 -40.20
C MET A 1 -42.75 -31.11 -39.22
N ALA A 2 -42.02 -29.99 -39.20
CA ALA A 2 -40.82 -29.82 -38.37
C ALA A 2 -41.22 -29.42 -36.93
N PRO A 3 -40.55 -29.95 -35.89
CA PRO A 3 -40.89 -29.64 -34.52
C PRO A 3 -40.26 -28.30 -34.08
N CYS A 4 -41.06 -27.44 -33.46
CA CYS A 4 -40.60 -26.23 -32.77
C CYS A 4 -39.85 -26.63 -31.49
N ALA A 5 -38.54 -26.38 -31.45
CA ALA A 5 -37.75 -26.42 -30.22
C ALA A 5 -37.87 -25.06 -29.51
N ALA A 6 -38.56 -25.03 -28.36
CA ALA A 6 -38.59 -23.86 -27.49
C ALA A 6 -37.32 -23.85 -26.63
N ALA A 7 -36.43 -22.90 -26.90
CA ALA A 7 -35.25 -22.64 -26.06
C ALA A 7 -35.69 -21.81 -24.84
N ILE A 8 -35.63 -22.43 -23.65
CA ILE A 8 -35.82 -21.74 -22.37
C ILE A 8 -34.52 -20.98 -22.05
N LEU A 9 -34.55 -19.67 -22.20
CA LEU A 9 -33.52 -18.75 -21.72
C LEU A 9 -33.63 -18.64 -20.19
N MET A 10 -32.76 -19.33 -19.46
CA MET A 10 -32.55 -19.05 -18.04
C MET A 10 -31.74 -17.75 -17.92
N ALA A 11 -32.40 -16.66 -17.55
CA ALA A 11 -31.75 -15.41 -17.16
C ALA A 11 -31.03 -15.61 -15.83
N LEU A 12 -29.69 -15.65 -15.86
CA LEU A 12 -28.85 -15.57 -14.67
C LEU A 12 -29.00 -14.16 -14.08
N ALA A 13 -29.86 -14.00 -13.08
CA ALA A 13 -29.91 -12.78 -12.28
C ALA A 13 -28.61 -12.70 -11.46
N ALA A 14 -27.71 -11.80 -11.84
CA ALA A 14 -26.53 -11.49 -11.04
C ALA A 14 -26.98 -11.01 -9.64
N PRO A 15 -26.29 -11.39 -8.56
CA PRO A 15 -26.63 -10.93 -7.22
C PRO A 15 -26.58 -9.39 -7.18
N ALA A 16 -27.63 -8.75 -6.65
CA ALA A 16 -27.79 -7.30 -6.63
C ALA A 16 -26.62 -6.54 -5.96
N ALA A 17 -25.84 -7.20 -5.09
CA ALA A 17 -24.63 -6.63 -4.50
C ALA A 17 -23.51 -6.40 -5.52
N ALA A 18 -23.35 -7.30 -6.51
CA ALA A 18 -22.36 -7.17 -7.57
C ALA A 18 -22.71 -6.02 -8.53
N GLN A 19 -24.00 -5.84 -8.82
CA GLN A 19 -24.47 -4.74 -9.68
C GLN A 19 -24.16 -3.36 -9.09
N ASN A 20 -24.27 -3.22 -7.76
CA ASN A 20 -23.95 -1.95 -7.10
C ASN A 20 -22.44 -1.76 -6.93
N GLU A 21 -21.69 -2.83 -6.64
CA GLU A 21 -20.23 -2.76 -6.57
C GLU A 21 -19.64 -2.33 -7.92
N ASP A 22 -20.06 -2.92 -9.04
CA ASP A 22 -19.55 -2.54 -10.36
C ASP A 22 -19.86 -1.08 -10.72
N ALA A 23 -21.03 -0.57 -10.32
CA ALA A 23 -21.40 0.84 -10.51
C ALA A 23 -20.52 1.77 -9.66
N LEU A 24 -20.29 1.44 -8.39
CA LEU A 24 -19.39 2.20 -7.52
C LEU A 24 -17.94 2.17 -8.04
N ARG A 25 -17.45 1.01 -8.45
CA ARG A 25 -16.10 0.84 -9.00
C ARG A 25 -15.92 1.67 -10.26
N SER A 26 -16.83 1.55 -11.22
CA SER A 26 -16.81 2.33 -12.46
C SER A 26 -16.88 3.83 -12.21
N PHE A 27 -17.58 4.25 -11.16
CA PHE A 27 -17.71 5.66 -10.84
C PHE A 27 -16.50 6.23 -10.09
N PHE A 28 -15.89 5.49 -9.16
CA PHE A 28 -14.85 6.03 -8.29
C PHE A 28 -13.42 5.65 -8.71
N GLU A 29 -13.18 4.42 -9.14
CA GLU A 29 -11.81 3.94 -9.42
C GLU A 29 -11.15 4.79 -10.52
N GLY A 30 -9.89 5.16 -10.30
CA GLY A 30 -9.12 6.04 -11.18
C GLY A 30 -9.40 7.54 -11.00
N LYS A 31 -10.49 7.93 -10.33
CA LYS A 31 -10.75 9.35 -10.03
C LYS A 31 -9.87 9.85 -8.89
N ARG A 32 -9.66 11.17 -8.88
CA ARG A 32 -8.91 11.86 -7.83
C ARG A 32 -9.84 12.59 -6.90
N VAL A 33 -9.56 12.53 -5.62
CA VAL A 33 -10.28 13.26 -4.57
C VAL A 33 -9.29 14.06 -3.74
N ALA A 34 -9.70 15.19 -3.19
CA ALA A 34 -8.88 15.94 -2.26
C ALA A 34 -9.28 15.61 -0.81
N LEU A 35 -8.31 15.40 0.06
CA LEU A 35 -8.55 15.03 1.45
C LEU A 35 -8.75 16.28 2.30
N LYS A 36 -9.70 16.24 3.25
CA LYS A 36 -9.92 17.31 4.23
C LYS A 36 -9.32 16.98 5.60
N ILE A 37 -8.87 15.73 5.77
CA ILE A 37 -8.27 15.21 7.00
C ILE A 37 -6.97 14.44 6.69
N ASP A 38 -6.12 14.29 7.70
CA ASP A 38 -4.93 13.42 7.62
C ASP A 38 -5.36 11.95 7.60
N MET A 39 -4.72 11.13 6.76
CA MET A 39 -5.07 9.71 6.61
C MET A 39 -3.94 8.82 7.13
N PRO A 40 -4.26 7.79 7.95
CA PRO A 40 -3.25 6.92 8.53
C PRO A 40 -2.70 5.94 7.49
N GLY A 41 -1.40 5.65 7.58
CA GLY A 41 -0.70 4.67 6.73
C GLY A 41 -0.95 3.22 7.12
N THR A 42 -2.23 2.84 7.24
CA THR A 42 -2.62 1.50 7.65
C THR A 42 -3.77 0.99 6.81
N SER A 43 -3.76 -0.32 6.64
CA SER A 43 -4.84 -1.13 6.13
C SER A 43 -6.15 -0.92 6.90
N ASP A 44 -6.13 -0.62 8.19
CA ASP A 44 -7.40 -0.34 8.89
C ASP A 44 -8.04 1.00 8.50
N GLY A 45 -7.30 1.91 7.85
CA GLY A 45 -7.80 3.18 7.33
C GLY A 45 -8.55 4.04 8.35
N VAL A 46 -9.59 4.71 7.88
CA VAL A 46 -10.51 5.54 8.68
C VAL A 46 -11.92 4.95 8.59
N ASP A 47 -12.51 4.63 9.74
CA ASP A 47 -13.87 4.09 9.81
C ASP A 47 -14.89 5.24 9.88
N VAL A 48 -15.81 5.29 8.93
CA VAL A 48 -16.92 6.26 8.86
C VAL A 48 -18.23 5.51 8.99
N ARG A 49 -19.15 5.98 9.84
CA ARG A 49 -20.46 5.38 10.07
C ARG A 49 -21.56 6.31 9.54
N PRO A 50 -22.08 6.06 8.33
CA PRO A 50 -23.06 6.95 7.70
C PRO A 50 -24.40 7.02 8.46
N ASP A 51 -24.73 5.96 9.20
CA ASP A 51 -26.00 5.75 9.91
C ASP A 51 -25.95 6.13 11.40
N ALA A 52 -24.82 6.62 11.90
CA ALA A 52 -24.63 6.97 13.30
C ALA A 52 -24.72 8.48 13.55
N GLY A 53 -25.21 8.89 14.74
CA GLY A 53 -25.24 10.30 15.15
C GLY A 53 -23.85 10.96 15.27
N ARG A 54 -22.78 10.16 15.31
CA ARG A 54 -21.39 10.60 15.12
C ARG A 54 -20.72 9.71 14.09
N ALA A 55 -20.39 10.28 12.93
CA ALA A 55 -19.88 9.52 11.80
C ALA A 55 -18.44 9.01 12.01
N LEU A 56 -17.59 9.73 12.74
CA LEU A 56 -16.19 9.37 12.99
C LEU A 56 -15.88 9.21 14.49
N ASP A 57 -15.16 8.13 14.84
CA ASP A 57 -14.52 7.99 16.16
C ASP A 57 -13.14 8.66 16.17
N TYR A 58 -13.10 9.89 16.68
CA TYR A 58 -11.88 10.70 16.72
C TYR A 58 -10.80 10.16 17.67
N ARG A 59 -11.16 9.35 18.67
CA ARG A 59 -10.17 8.73 19.56
C ARG A 59 -9.42 7.65 18.79
N GLN A 60 -10.17 6.72 18.18
CA GLN A 60 -9.57 5.66 17.36
C GLN A 60 -8.76 6.24 16.19
N TYR A 61 -9.31 7.23 15.50
CA TYR A 61 -8.62 7.93 14.41
C TYR A 61 -7.28 8.54 14.87
N GLY A 62 -7.28 9.28 15.99
CA GLY A 62 -6.05 9.87 16.54
C GLY A 62 -5.02 8.83 16.97
N ASP A 63 -5.46 7.70 17.54
CA ASP A 63 -4.57 6.61 17.93
C ASP A 63 -3.95 5.92 16.70
N ARG A 64 -4.70 5.77 15.60
CA ARG A 64 -4.16 5.26 14.33
C ARG A 64 -3.10 6.19 13.73
N LEU A 65 -3.34 7.51 13.72
CA LEU A 65 -2.35 8.47 13.25
C LEU A 65 -1.05 8.44 14.07
N LYS A 66 -1.16 8.33 15.40
CA LYS A 66 0.01 8.22 16.28
C LYS A 66 0.78 6.92 16.06
N THR A 67 0.08 5.82 15.84
CA THR A 67 0.68 4.48 15.75
C THR A 67 1.32 4.23 14.39
N TYR A 68 0.64 4.62 13.30
CA TYR A 68 1.03 4.28 11.93
C TYR A 68 1.60 5.46 11.14
N GLY A 69 1.51 6.68 11.68
CA GLY A 69 1.87 7.89 10.96
C GLY A 69 0.83 8.31 9.92
N VAL A 70 1.07 9.46 9.31
CA VAL A 70 0.20 10.05 8.28
C VAL A 70 0.77 9.71 6.91
N ALA A 71 0.03 8.93 6.12
CA ALA A 71 0.43 8.56 4.76
C ALA A 71 -0.08 9.55 3.70
N LEU A 72 -1.24 10.16 3.91
CA LEU A 72 -1.77 11.24 3.07
C LEU A 72 -2.20 12.39 3.99
N ARG A 73 -1.81 13.61 3.67
CA ARG A 73 -2.11 14.81 4.45
C ARG A 73 -3.47 15.38 4.06
N ALA A 74 -4.09 16.13 4.98
CA ALA A 74 -5.16 17.04 4.60
C ALA A 74 -4.67 18.02 3.52
N GLY A 75 -5.48 18.22 2.49
CA GLY A 75 -5.16 18.97 1.27
C GLY A 75 -4.57 18.12 0.15
N ASP A 76 -4.09 16.90 0.42
CA ASP A 76 -3.53 16.04 -0.62
C ASP A 76 -4.62 15.58 -1.59
N SER A 77 -4.26 15.53 -2.87
CA SER A 77 -5.04 14.85 -3.89
C SER A 77 -4.62 13.37 -3.96
N ALA A 78 -5.57 12.46 -3.80
CA ALA A 78 -5.35 11.01 -3.81
C ALA A 78 -6.22 10.35 -4.90
N ALA A 79 -5.67 9.34 -5.58
CA ALA A 79 -6.43 8.55 -6.53
C ALA A 79 -7.19 7.44 -5.79
N VAL A 80 -8.46 7.22 -6.14
CA VAL A 80 -9.20 6.05 -5.66
C VAL A 80 -8.73 4.84 -6.47
N THR A 81 -8.10 3.87 -5.81
CA THR A 81 -7.48 2.71 -6.48
C THR A 81 -8.37 1.48 -6.49
N LEU A 82 -9.24 1.33 -5.48
CA LEU A 82 -10.16 0.20 -5.37
C LEU A 82 -11.40 0.63 -4.59
N VAL A 83 -12.57 0.22 -5.06
CA VAL A 83 -13.79 0.23 -4.25
C VAL A 83 -14.28 -1.20 -4.09
N LYS A 84 -14.56 -1.61 -2.86
CA LYS A 84 -15.03 -2.95 -2.56
C LYS A 84 -16.23 -2.93 -1.64
N VAL A 85 -17.30 -3.61 -2.04
CA VAL A 85 -18.49 -3.77 -1.20
C VAL A 85 -18.38 -5.10 -0.45
N LYS A 86 -18.56 -5.06 0.86
CA LYS A 86 -18.66 -6.24 1.72
C LYS A 86 -20.05 -6.29 2.34
N LYS A 87 -20.27 -7.29 3.19
CA LYS A 87 -21.56 -7.51 3.85
C LYS A 87 -22.03 -6.27 4.63
N ASP A 88 -21.15 -5.70 5.44
CA ASP A 88 -21.44 -4.64 6.43
C ASP A 88 -20.61 -3.37 6.22
N LEU A 89 -19.76 -3.33 5.18
CA LEU A 89 -18.89 -2.18 4.93
C LEU A 89 -18.54 -1.99 3.46
N ILE A 90 -18.22 -0.75 3.09
CA ILE A 90 -17.63 -0.40 1.78
C ILE A 90 -16.22 0.14 2.01
N GLU A 91 -15.24 -0.45 1.33
CA GLU A 91 -13.83 -0.01 1.35
C GLU A 91 -13.57 0.89 0.16
N VAL A 92 -13.04 2.09 0.40
CA VAL A 92 -12.57 3.02 -0.62
C VAL A 92 -11.08 3.23 -0.42
N GLN A 93 -10.27 2.58 -1.24
CA GLN A 93 -8.81 2.62 -1.17
C GLN A 93 -8.26 3.84 -1.89
N LEU A 94 -7.32 4.52 -1.25
CA LEU A 94 -6.69 5.74 -1.74
C LEU A 94 -5.19 5.51 -1.91
N SER A 95 -4.68 5.81 -3.10
CA SER A 95 -3.26 5.77 -3.43
C SER A 95 -2.54 4.48 -2.99
N GLY A 96 -3.21 3.33 -3.07
CA GLY A 96 -2.63 2.02 -2.71
C GLY A 96 -3.33 1.27 -1.55
N GLY A 97 -4.31 1.87 -0.88
CA GLY A 97 -5.18 1.15 0.08
C GLY A 97 -4.61 0.95 1.49
N GLY A 98 -3.40 1.44 1.75
CA GLY A 98 -2.71 1.37 3.03
C GLY A 98 -2.01 0.02 3.27
N PHE A 99 -0.89 0.08 3.99
CA PHE A 99 -0.07 -1.09 4.30
C PHE A 99 -0.69 -2.01 5.35
N GLY A 100 -0.56 -3.32 5.17
CA GLY A 100 -1.09 -4.36 6.07
C GLY A 100 -2.27 -5.14 5.48
N THR A 101 -2.35 -5.23 4.15
CA THR A 101 -3.22 -6.19 3.45
C THR A 101 -2.68 -7.62 3.65
N PHE A 102 -3.48 -8.66 3.35
CA PHE A 102 -3.12 -10.07 3.59
C PHE A 102 -1.78 -10.51 2.95
N ARG A 103 -1.28 -9.77 1.96
CA ARG A 103 -0.01 -10.04 1.28
C ARG A 103 1.19 -9.32 1.92
N ASP A 104 0.95 -8.35 2.80
CA ASP A 104 2.00 -7.50 3.36
C ASP A 104 2.61 -8.14 4.62
N ASP A 105 3.94 -8.19 4.67
CA ASP A 105 4.67 -8.64 5.86
C ASP A 105 4.71 -7.51 6.89
N SER A 106 3.68 -7.46 7.73
CA SER A 106 3.57 -6.48 8.81
C SER A 106 4.42 -6.80 10.04
N SER A 107 5.09 -7.96 10.08
CA SER A 107 5.91 -8.37 11.22
C SER A 107 7.30 -7.77 11.13
N SER A 108 7.76 -7.13 12.21
CA SER A 108 9.14 -6.65 12.29
C SER A 108 10.15 -7.75 12.65
N SER A 109 9.70 -8.94 13.04
CA SER A 109 10.60 -10.02 13.48
C SER A 109 11.31 -10.70 12.31
N VAL A 110 12.57 -11.10 12.52
CA VAL A 110 13.38 -11.87 11.55
C VAL A 110 13.85 -13.17 12.17
N SER A 111 13.72 -14.27 11.44
CA SER A 111 14.17 -15.59 11.89
C SER A 111 15.64 -15.82 11.54
N ILE A 112 16.54 -15.55 12.49
CA ILE A 112 17.96 -15.95 12.41
C ILE A 112 18.24 -16.91 13.59
N PRO A 113 18.39 -18.22 13.32
CA PRO A 113 18.54 -19.23 14.38
C PRO A 113 19.96 -19.17 14.98
N SER A 114 20.04 -19.33 16.30
CA SER A 114 21.31 -19.47 17.01
C SER A 114 22.00 -20.81 16.68
N VAL A 115 23.33 -20.82 16.79
CA VAL A 115 24.13 -22.05 16.70
C VAL A 115 23.83 -22.94 17.90
N GLN A 116 23.45 -24.18 17.59
CA GLN A 116 23.15 -25.21 18.58
C GLN A 116 24.43 -25.87 19.10
N LYS A 117 24.32 -26.60 20.22
CA LYS A 117 25.45 -27.39 20.75
C LYS A 117 25.95 -28.40 19.71
N SER A 118 27.26 -28.34 19.43
CA SER A 118 27.90 -29.31 18.54
C SER A 118 28.00 -30.69 19.20
N ASP A 119 28.19 -31.74 18.39
CA ASP A 119 28.37 -33.09 18.92
C ASP A 119 29.67 -33.21 19.74
N ARG A 120 30.72 -32.46 19.36
CA ARG A 120 31.95 -32.35 20.15
C ARG A 120 31.72 -31.74 21.54
N GLU A 121 30.87 -30.73 21.65
CA GLU A 121 30.50 -30.13 22.94
C GLU A 121 29.78 -31.16 23.83
N LYS A 122 28.84 -31.92 23.26
CA LYS A 122 28.13 -32.99 23.98
C LYS A 122 29.07 -34.11 24.43
N GLU A 123 30.00 -34.51 23.57
CA GLU A 123 31.02 -35.52 23.87
C GLU A 123 31.94 -35.07 25.00
N LEU A 124 32.41 -33.81 24.97
CA LEU A 124 33.22 -33.23 26.04
C LEU A 124 32.44 -33.12 27.36
N GLU A 125 31.17 -32.73 27.33
CA GLU A 125 30.29 -32.73 28.51
C GLU A 125 30.17 -34.13 29.14
N LYS A 126 30.01 -35.16 28.31
CA LYS A 126 30.00 -36.56 28.74
C LYS A 126 31.35 -36.97 29.32
N SER A 127 32.44 -36.65 28.63
CA SER A 127 33.80 -37.01 29.04
C SER A 127 34.19 -36.38 30.37
N VAL A 128 33.88 -35.10 30.60
CA VAL A 128 34.09 -34.41 31.89
C VAL A 128 33.30 -35.07 33.02
N ARG A 129 32.09 -35.56 32.73
CA ARG A 129 31.22 -36.22 33.71
C ARG A 129 31.79 -37.57 34.14
N GLU A 130 32.25 -38.36 33.18
CA GLU A 130 32.75 -39.73 33.39
C GLU A 130 34.21 -39.77 33.86
N GLU A 131 35.01 -38.74 33.60
CA GLU A 131 36.43 -38.70 33.96
C GLU A 131 36.68 -38.61 35.48
N THR A 132 37.56 -39.48 35.97
CA THR A 132 37.96 -39.62 37.37
C THR A 132 39.30 -38.97 37.68
N ASP A 133 40.24 -38.93 36.73
CA ASP A 133 41.55 -38.29 36.95
C ASP A 133 41.39 -36.76 37.02
N PRO A 134 41.76 -36.11 38.14
CA PRO A 134 41.66 -34.65 38.28
C PRO A 134 42.40 -33.85 37.19
N ARG A 135 43.56 -34.33 36.73
CA ARG A 135 44.36 -33.62 35.71
C ARG A 135 43.67 -33.67 34.36
N ARG A 136 43.29 -34.86 33.93
CA ARG A 136 42.60 -35.08 32.65
C ARG A 136 41.21 -34.43 32.62
N LYS A 137 40.50 -34.47 33.75
CA LYS A 137 39.21 -33.77 33.92
C LYS A 137 39.35 -32.25 33.75
N ARG A 138 40.45 -31.67 34.21
CA ARG A 138 40.75 -30.25 34.04
C ARG A 138 40.96 -29.91 32.55
N GLU A 139 41.77 -30.69 31.84
CA GLU A 139 42.00 -30.48 30.39
C GLU A 139 40.70 -30.59 29.58
N LEU A 140 39.86 -31.57 29.88
CA LEU A 140 38.55 -31.74 29.22
C LEU A 140 37.59 -30.56 29.51
N ARG A 141 37.65 -29.98 30.71
CA ARG A 141 36.87 -28.78 31.06
C ARG A 141 37.35 -27.55 30.29
N GLU A 142 38.66 -27.36 30.18
CA GLU A 142 39.24 -26.25 29.40
C GLU A 142 38.81 -26.35 27.92
N GLN A 143 38.88 -27.55 27.31
CA GLN A 143 38.37 -27.78 25.95
C GLN A 143 36.85 -27.53 25.82
N LEU A 144 36.06 -27.97 26.80
CA LEU A 144 34.61 -27.76 26.81
C LEU A 144 34.28 -26.26 26.88
N GLU A 145 34.99 -25.53 27.73
CA GLU A 145 34.84 -24.09 27.87
C GLU A 145 35.23 -23.36 26.58
N ASP A 146 36.31 -23.76 25.90
CA ASP A 146 36.70 -23.18 24.61
C ASP A 146 35.60 -23.35 23.53
N VAL A 147 35.00 -24.54 23.46
CA VAL A 147 33.92 -24.83 22.50
C VAL A 147 32.65 -24.05 22.85
N ARG A 148 32.28 -23.98 24.14
CA ARG A 148 31.16 -23.17 24.61
C ARG A 148 31.36 -21.69 24.32
N ASN A 149 32.51 -21.15 24.68
CA ASN A 149 32.88 -19.75 24.44
C ASN A 149 32.86 -19.42 22.95
N ARG A 150 33.28 -20.35 22.08
CA ARG A 150 33.18 -20.17 20.62
C ARG A 150 31.73 -20.08 20.16
N ARG A 151 30.87 -21.02 20.60
CA ARG A 151 29.43 -21.01 20.27
C ARG A 151 28.73 -19.75 20.79
N GLU A 152 29.02 -19.35 22.02
CA GLU A 152 28.43 -18.15 22.63
C GLU A 152 28.88 -16.86 21.96
N ARG A 153 30.15 -16.75 21.55
CA ARG A 153 30.61 -15.61 20.74
C ARG A 153 29.86 -15.52 19.42
N GLU A 154 29.63 -16.65 18.77
CA GLU A 154 28.89 -16.69 17.52
C GLU A 154 27.40 -16.36 17.73
N ASN A 155 26.77 -16.92 18.76
CA ASN A 155 25.39 -16.59 19.10
C ASN A 155 25.21 -15.10 19.43
N ARG A 156 26.17 -14.48 20.14
CA ARG A 156 26.15 -13.02 20.37
C ARG A 156 26.22 -12.22 19.07
N ARG A 157 26.97 -12.68 18.06
CA ARG A 157 27.01 -12.03 16.74
C ARG A 157 25.67 -12.17 16.02
N ILE A 158 25.09 -13.37 16.03
CA ILE A 158 23.77 -13.66 15.46
C ILE A 158 22.69 -12.80 16.13
N ASP A 159 22.75 -12.65 17.46
CA ASP A 159 21.79 -11.83 18.21
C ASP A 159 21.88 -10.36 17.81
N VAL A 160 23.09 -9.82 17.68
CA VAL A 160 23.32 -8.46 17.18
C VAL A 160 22.81 -8.32 15.75
N GLU A 161 23.14 -9.25 14.86
CA GLU A 161 22.67 -9.24 13.48
C GLU A 161 21.12 -9.29 13.39
N ARG A 162 20.48 -10.11 14.23
CA ARG A 162 19.02 -10.19 14.32
C ARG A 162 18.42 -8.85 14.72
N ILE A 163 18.95 -8.18 15.74
CA ILE A 163 18.49 -6.85 16.17
C ILE A 163 18.60 -5.85 15.00
N TRP A 164 19.75 -5.79 14.33
CA TRP A 164 19.94 -4.91 13.17
C TRP A 164 19.01 -5.25 12.00
N ALA A 165 18.75 -6.53 11.75
CA ALA A 165 17.83 -6.97 10.71
C ALA A 165 16.38 -6.58 11.04
N GLU A 166 15.97 -6.70 12.31
CA GLU A 166 14.66 -6.29 12.80
C GLU A 166 14.47 -4.76 12.72
N GLU A 167 15.49 -3.98 13.09
CA GLU A 167 15.46 -2.51 12.96
C GLU A 167 15.31 -2.08 11.50
N ARG A 168 16.13 -2.62 10.58
CA ARG A 168 16.00 -2.34 9.15
C ARG A 168 14.64 -2.77 8.59
N LYS A 169 14.11 -3.91 9.04
CA LYS A 169 12.79 -4.39 8.64
C LYS A 169 11.70 -3.44 9.14
N LYS A 170 11.82 -2.95 10.38
CA LYS A 170 10.90 -1.98 10.97
C LYS A 170 10.89 -0.65 10.21
N GLU A 171 12.07 -0.15 9.82
CA GLU A 171 12.19 1.05 8.98
C GLU A 171 11.54 0.86 7.62
N ARG A 172 11.80 -0.27 6.95
CA ARG A 172 11.16 -0.61 5.67
C ARG A 172 9.64 -0.66 5.80
N ILE A 173 9.12 -1.36 6.80
CA ILE A 173 7.67 -1.43 7.07
C ILE A 173 7.09 -0.04 7.34
N ALA A 174 7.78 0.81 8.08
CA ALA A 174 7.34 2.19 8.33
C ALA A 174 7.33 3.01 7.02
N TRP A 175 8.33 2.83 6.17
CA TRP A 175 8.35 3.44 4.84
C TRP A 175 7.18 2.95 3.99
N GLU A 176 6.95 1.64 3.92
CA GLU A 176 5.85 1.04 3.15
C GLU A 176 4.49 1.52 3.66
N ARG A 177 4.32 1.74 4.98
CA ARG A 177 3.13 2.36 5.57
C ARG A 177 2.86 3.78 5.09
N LEU A 178 3.91 4.60 5.07
CA LEU A 178 3.78 5.99 4.63
C LEU A 178 3.51 6.12 3.12
N HIS A 179 3.98 5.16 2.32
CA HIS A 179 3.89 5.22 0.86
C HIS A 179 2.79 4.33 0.26
N GLY A 180 2.24 3.39 1.02
CA GLY A 180 1.20 2.45 0.58
C GLY A 180 -0.22 3.04 0.50
N GLY A 181 -0.39 4.33 0.80
CA GLY A 181 -1.68 5.01 0.75
C GLY A 181 -2.53 4.78 2.01
N SER A 182 -3.85 4.89 1.87
CA SER A 182 -4.81 4.72 2.97
C SER A 182 -6.17 4.24 2.45
N ARG A 183 -7.18 4.15 3.32
CA ARG A 183 -8.55 3.83 2.92
C ARG A 183 -9.59 4.46 3.84
N PHE A 184 -10.79 4.65 3.33
CA PHE A 184 -12.01 4.84 4.13
C PHE A 184 -12.80 3.54 4.18
N ASN A 185 -13.35 3.22 5.35
CA ASN A 185 -14.29 2.12 5.52
C ASN A 185 -15.63 2.70 5.96
N LEU A 186 -16.61 2.71 5.07
CA LEU A 186 -17.98 3.09 5.40
C LEU A 186 -18.65 1.89 6.06
N ARG A 187 -18.78 1.92 7.39
CA ARG A 187 -19.35 0.82 8.20
C ARG A 187 -20.81 1.08 8.50
N TYR A 188 -21.64 0.08 8.23
CA TYR A 188 -23.07 0.10 8.51
C TYR A 188 -23.35 -0.75 9.76
N SER A 189 -24.36 -0.36 10.54
CA SER A 189 -24.83 -1.16 11.68
C SER A 189 -25.40 -2.52 11.27
N GLY A 190 -25.91 -2.61 10.03
CA GLY A 190 -26.42 -3.81 9.40
C GLY A 190 -25.71 -4.12 8.08
N ALA A 191 -26.44 -4.70 7.13
CA ALA A 191 -25.91 -4.91 5.79
C ALA A 191 -25.79 -3.58 5.04
N VAL A 192 -24.83 -3.49 4.12
CA VAL A 192 -24.77 -2.38 3.15
C VAL A 192 -26.12 -2.28 2.43
N PRO A 193 -26.72 -1.08 2.30
CA PRO A 193 -27.99 -0.90 1.62
C PRO A 193 -27.99 -1.47 0.19
N ALA A 194 -29.01 -2.27 -0.13
CA ALA A 194 -29.20 -2.76 -1.49
C ALA A 194 -29.56 -1.57 -2.39
N GLY A 195 -28.80 -1.37 -3.45
CA GLY A 195 -28.99 -0.27 -4.40
C GLY A 195 -28.20 0.99 -4.07
N ILE A 196 -27.23 0.92 -3.14
CA ILE A 196 -26.43 2.09 -2.76
C ILE A 196 -25.79 2.76 -3.99
N ARG A 197 -26.00 4.07 -4.11
CA ARG A 197 -25.50 4.85 -5.23
C ARG A 197 -24.19 5.58 -4.92
N PRO A 198 -23.40 5.96 -5.94
CA PRO A 198 -22.18 6.74 -5.73
C PRO A 198 -22.41 8.05 -4.96
N GLU A 199 -23.54 8.72 -5.19
CA GLU A 199 -23.86 9.99 -4.54
C GLU A 199 -24.05 9.83 -3.02
N GLU A 200 -24.55 8.68 -2.57
CA GLU A 200 -24.70 8.37 -1.15
C GLU A 200 -23.35 8.15 -0.47
N VAL A 201 -22.41 7.49 -1.17
CA VAL A 201 -21.03 7.32 -0.69
C VAL A 201 -20.32 8.69 -0.64
N MET A 202 -20.52 9.54 -1.64
CA MET A 202 -19.99 10.91 -1.63
C MET A 202 -20.55 11.72 -0.47
N ALA A 203 -21.86 11.65 -0.22
CA ALA A 203 -22.50 12.36 0.88
C ALA A 203 -21.94 11.91 2.24
N ALA A 204 -21.76 10.60 2.44
CA ALA A 204 -21.18 10.04 3.65
C ALA A 204 -19.73 10.48 3.91
N LEU A 205 -18.96 10.74 2.85
CA LEU A 205 -17.57 11.17 2.93
C LEU A 205 -17.35 12.67 2.78
N ALA A 206 -18.40 13.46 2.51
CA ALA A 206 -18.28 14.87 2.12
C ALA A 206 -17.61 15.75 3.19
N GLU A 207 -17.70 15.38 4.47
CA GLU A 207 -17.01 16.08 5.56
C GLU A 207 -15.48 15.86 5.52
N TYR A 208 -15.03 14.73 4.99
CA TYR A 208 -13.63 14.28 5.04
C TYR A 208 -12.95 14.32 3.67
N VAL A 209 -13.73 14.37 2.60
CA VAL A 209 -13.26 14.30 1.22
C VAL A 209 -13.95 15.37 0.39
N ASP A 210 -13.17 16.05 -0.43
CA ASP A 210 -13.64 16.93 -1.48
C ASP A 210 -13.59 16.20 -2.83
N PHE A 211 -14.76 15.99 -3.41
CA PHE A 211 -14.94 15.33 -4.70
C PHE A 211 -14.99 16.30 -5.88
N SER A 212 -14.93 17.62 -5.66
CA SER A 212 -14.89 18.62 -6.74
C SER A 212 -13.67 18.46 -7.63
N ALA A 213 -12.53 18.04 -7.05
CA ALA A 213 -11.30 17.69 -7.76
C ALA A 213 -11.43 16.44 -8.68
N ALA A 214 -12.52 15.69 -8.57
CA ALA A 214 -12.77 14.47 -9.34
C ALA A 214 -13.42 14.72 -10.72
N GLY A 215 -13.56 15.99 -11.14
CA GLY A 215 -14.33 16.35 -12.33
C GLY A 215 -15.84 16.09 -12.16
N LEU A 216 -16.31 16.00 -10.92
CA LEU A 216 -17.71 15.81 -10.58
C LEU A 216 -18.36 17.17 -10.39
N GLU A 217 -18.56 17.88 -11.50
CA GLU A 217 -19.64 18.88 -11.51
C GLU A 217 -20.96 18.12 -11.44
N THR A 218 -21.65 18.33 -10.32
CA THR A 218 -23.07 17.99 -10.16
C THR A 218 -23.85 18.56 -11.33
N ARG A 219 -24.26 17.67 -12.24
CA ARG A 219 -25.28 17.98 -13.25
C ARG A 219 -26.63 18.03 -12.55
N THR A 220 -26.89 19.14 -11.87
CA THR A 220 -28.24 19.57 -11.52
C THR A 220 -28.74 20.44 -12.67
N GLU A 221 -29.85 20.02 -13.26
CA GLU A 221 -30.44 20.49 -14.52
C GLU A 221 -30.94 21.94 -14.45
N ASP A 222 -30.77 22.72 -15.53
CA ASP A 222 -31.86 23.46 -16.20
C ASP A 222 -31.40 24.12 -17.53
N PHE A 223 -32.36 24.27 -18.45
CA PHE A 223 -32.24 24.58 -19.89
C PHE A 223 -31.72 25.98 -20.26
N LEU A 224 -30.87 26.07 -21.29
CA LEU A 224 -31.12 26.71 -22.61
C LEU A 224 -29.85 26.63 -23.51
N PRO A 225 -29.98 26.55 -24.84
CA PRO A 225 -28.84 26.52 -25.75
C PRO A 225 -28.48 27.94 -26.21
N ASP A 226 -27.20 28.32 -26.16
CA ASP A 226 -26.65 29.13 -27.25
C ASP A 226 -25.15 28.91 -27.40
N ALA A 227 -24.74 28.92 -28.65
CA ALA A 227 -23.39 28.71 -29.14
C ALA A 227 -22.58 30.00 -29.02
N ALA A 228 -21.30 29.88 -28.68
CA ALA A 228 -20.20 30.45 -29.49
C ALA A 228 -18.84 30.29 -28.78
N ALA A 229 -17.98 29.55 -29.48
CA ALA A 229 -16.58 29.86 -29.74
C ALA A 229 -15.60 30.19 -28.58
N ALA A 230 -14.60 29.30 -28.51
CA ALA A 230 -13.18 29.61 -28.40
C ALA A 230 -12.64 30.12 -27.05
N ASP A 231 -12.05 29.21 -26.29
CA ASP A 231 -10.58 29.24 -26.16
C ASP A 231 -10.01 27.84 -25.86
N SER A 232 -9.54 27.17 -26.90
CA SER A 232 -8.72 25.96 -26.78
C SER A 232 -7.27 26.36 -26.54
N ARG A 233 -6.94 26.81 -25.33
CA ARG A 233 -5.56 26.93 -24.85
C ARG A 233 -5.52 26.65 -23.36
N LEU A 234 -5.23 25.38 -23.03
CA LEU A 234 -4.52 24.84 -21.86
C LEU A 234 -5.08 23.44 -21.54
N SER A 235 -4.69 22.44 -22.34
CA SER A 235 -4.95 21.03 -22.01
C SER A 235 -4.05 20.60 -20.83
N PRO A 236 -4.59 19.99 -19.76
CA PRO A 236 -3.82 19.51 -18.59
C PRO A 236 -3.07 18.19 -18.85
N GLY A 237 -2.54 18.01 -20.06
CA GLY A 237 -2.09 16.72 -20.60
C GLY A 237 -0.59 16.44 -20.62
N ASN A 238 0.26 17.24 -19.94
CA ASN A 238 1.73 17.22 -20.13
C ASN A 238 2.56 17.09 -18.82
N LEU A 239 1.98 16.56 -17.73
CA LEU A 239 2.70 16.38 -16.48
C LEU A 239 2.95 14.88 -16.20
N PRO A 240 4.13 14.50 -15.67
CA PRO A 240 4.42 13.14 -15.24
C PRO A 240 3.35 12.60 -14.28
N ARG A 241 2.99 11.34 -14.46
CA ARG A 241 1.99 10.64 -13.65
C ARG A 241 2.54 9.29 -13.20
N LYS A 242 2.35 8.95 -11.93
CA LYS A 242 2.63 7.58 -11.46
C LYS A 242 1.72 6.59 -12.20
N GLY A 243 2.25 5.43 -12.56
CA GLY A 243 1.58 4.45 -13.42
C GLY A 243 1.84 4.65 -14.92
N MET A 244 2.39 5.79 -15.34
CA MET A 244 2.80 6.01 -16.73
C MET A 244 3.90 5.03 -17.12
N THR A 245 3.75 4.37 -18.27
CA THR A 245 4.79 3.48 -18.79
C THR A 245 6.00 4.27 -19.28
N ARG A 246 7.18 3.64 -19.31
CA ARG A 246 8.38 4.27 -19.88
C ARG A 246 8.16 4.77 -21.32
N ALA A 247 7.50 3.97 -22.16
CA ALA A 247 7.20 4.35 -23.53
C ALA A 247 6.22 5.53 -23.63
N GLU A 248 5.28 5.66 -22.68
CA GLU A 248 4.41 6.83 -22.60
C GLU A 248 5.18 8.08 -22.16
N ALA A 249 6.07 7.95 -21.17
CA ALA A 249 6.90 9.05 -20.71
C ALA A 249 7.84 9.56 -21.81
N GLU A 250 8.46 8.66 -22.59
CA GLU A 250 9.32 9.04 -23.72
C GLU A 250 8.53 9.69 -24.87
N ARG A 251 7.25 9.30 -25.07
CA ARG A 251 6.36 9.98 -26.03
C ARG A 251 5.92 11.37 -25.56
N GLU A 252 5.70 11.54 -24.24
CA GLU A 252 5.15 12.77 -23.66
C GLU A 252 6.25 13.81 -23.33
N PHE A 253 7.43 13.34 -22.93
CA PHE A 253 8.56 14.18 -22.49
C PHE A 253 9.77 14.14 -23.44
N GLY A 254 9.74 13.31 -24.48
CA GLY A 254 10.84 13.13 -25.41
C GLY A 254 11.92 12.18 -24.88
N SER A 255 13.08 12.17 -25.52
CA SER A 255 14.18 11.29 -25.12
C SER A 255 14.81 11.75 -23.79
N PRO A 256 15.15 10.84 -22.87
CA PRO A 256 15.80 11.20 -21.62
C PRO A 256 17.22 11.71 -21.88
N THR A 257 17.62 12.74 -21.14
CA THR A 257 19.00 13.28 -21.12
C THR A 257 19.93 12.45 -20.24
N GLU A 258 19.40 11.77 -19.23
CA GLU A 258 20.15 10.84 -18.37
C GLU A 258 19.34 9.58 -18.12
N VAL A 259 20.01 8.43 -18.10
CA VAL A 259 19.45 7.10 -17.83
C VAL A 259 20.36 6.43 -16.80
N SER A 260 19.78 5.91 -15.72
CA SER A 260 20.52 5.16 -14.71
C SER A 260 19.73 3.93 -14.28
N ASP A 261 20.35 2.76 -14.36
CA ASP A 261 19.76 1.51 -13.92
C ASP A 261 20.41 1.05 -12.61
N HIS A 262 19.58 0.66 -11.64
CA HIS A 262 20.05 0.06 -10.40
C HIS A 262 19.09 -1.04 -9.92
N ARG A 263 19.60 -1.92 -9.06
CA ARG A 263 18.80 -2.97 -8.42
C ARG A 263 18.61 -2.66 -6.95
N GLU A 264 17.35 -2.57 -6.53
CA GLU A 264 16.98 -2.34 -5.14
C GLU A 264 16.05 -3.45 -4.68
N GLY A 265 16.44 -4.21 -3.64
CA GLY A 265 15.61 -5.29 -3.08
C GLY A 265 15.28 -6.45 -4.04
N GLY A 266 15.95 -6.56 -5.20
CA GLY A 266 15.68 -7.56 -6.23
C GLY A 266 14.85 -7.07 -7.42
N LEU A 267 14.30 -5.85 -7.34
CA LEU A 267 13.57 -5.20 -8.43
C LEU A 267 14.53 -4.35 -9.29
N ALA A 268 14.29 -4.31 -10.59
CA ALA A 268 15.02 -3.45 -11.51
C ALA A 268 14.39 -2.05 -11.49
N VAL A 269 15.17 -1.06 -11.09
CA VAL A 269 14.77 0.35 -11.05
C VAL A 269 15.53 1.12 -12.12
N THR A 270 14.81 1.80 -12.99
CA THR A 270 15.38 2.66 -14.02
C THR A 270 15.01 4.10 -13.72
N THR A 271 16.01 4.96 -13.52
CA THR A 271 15.83 6.39 -13.34
C THR A 271 16.07 7.10 -14.67
N LEU A 272 15.09 7.85 -15.15
CA LEU A 272 15.19 8.68 -16.35
C LEU A 272 15.07 10.15 -15.98
N VAL A 273 15.92 10.98 -16.57
CA VAL A 273 15.82 12.44 -16.48
C VAL A 273 15.44 13.00 -17.83
N PHE A 274 14.35 13.75 -17.89
CA PHE A 274 13.92 14.52 -19.06
C PHE A 274 14.17 16.01 -18.81
N VAL A 275 14.49 16.75 -19.86
CA VAL A 275 14.58 18.21 -19.82
C VAL A 275 13.62 18.77 -20.85
N ARG A 276 12.66 19.56 -20.40
CA ARG A 276 11.66 20.21 -21.24
C ARG A 276 11.54 21.66 -20.80
N ASP A 277 11.69 22.56 -21.76
CA ASP A 277 11.70 24.01 -21.52
C ASP A 277 12.72 24.36 -20.41
N GLU A 278 12.27 24.94 -19.29
CA GLU A 278 13.07 25.26 -18.10
C GLU A 278 12.88 24.27 -16.95
N GLN A 279 12.36 23.07 -17.21
CA GLN A 279 12.08 22.07 -16.18
C GLN A 279 12.92 20.81 -16.37
N ARG A 280 13.56 20.37 -15.28
CA ARG A 280 14.21 19.07 -15.16
C ARG A 280 13.25 18.10 -14.48
N ILE A 281 12.92 17.02 -15.15
CA ILE A 281 11.98 16.01 -14.68
C ILE A 281 12.75 14.72 -14.43
N ALA A 282 13.01 14.39 -13.17
CA ALA A 282 13.58 13.10 -12.78
C ALA A 282 12.45 12.11 -12.49
N THR A 283 12.49 10.91 -13.07
CA THR A 283 11.46 9.88 -12.96
C THR A 283 12.09 8.54 -12.61
N GLU A 284 11.43 7.73 -11.79
CA GLU A 284 11.86 6.38 -11.45
C GLU A 284 10.81 5.38 -11.94
N PHE A 285 11.29 4.34 -12.62
CA PHE A 285 10.48 3.24 -13.17
C PHE A 285 10.84 1.93 -12.49
N VAL A 286 9.83 1.12 -12.19
CA VAL A 286 9.98 -0.27 -11.77
C VAL A 286 9.16 -1.11 -12.74
N GLU A 287 9.78 -2.11 -13.37
CA GLU A 287 9.13 -2.94 -14.40
C GLU A 287 8.45 -2.08 -15.51
N ASP A 288 9.15 -1.04 -15.96
CA ASP A 288 8.68 -0.05 -16.96
C ASP A 288 7.47 0.81 -16.54
N VAL A 289 7.08 0.80 -15.26
CA VAL A 289 5.99 1.63 -14.71
C VAL A 289 6.55 2.73 -13.81
N MET A 290 6.19 3.99 -14.08
CA MET A 290 6.65 5.15 -13.30
C MET A 290 6.08 5.10 -11.88
N VAL A 291 6.95 4.99 -10.88
CA VAL A 291 6.56 4.94 -9.46
C VAL A 291 6.78 6.28 -8.75
N ARG A 292 7.68 7.11 -9.29
CA ARG A 292 8.05 8.40 -8.71
C ARG A 292 8.48 9.38 -9.80
N TYR A 293 8.25 10.66 -9.55
CA TYR A 293 8.87 11.74 -10.30
C TYR A 293 9.13 12.96 -9.41
N THR A 294 10.11 13.77 -9.80
CA THR A 294 10.44 15.07 -9.22
C THR A 294 10.59 16.05 -10.36
N ILE A 295 9.94 17.20 -10.27
CA ILE A 295 10.10 18.30 -11.22
C ILE A 295 10.82 19.42 -10.51
N THR A 296 11.93 19.86 -11.08
CA THR A 296 12.69 21.01 -10.62
C THR A 296 12.77 22.03 -11.73
N SER A 297 12.38 23.28 -11.43
CA SER A 297 12.73 24.40 -12.30
C SER A 297 14.25 24.54 -12.32
N LYS A 298 14.80 24.82 -13.49
CA LYS A 298 16.22 25.04 -13.70
C LYS A 298 16.68 26.38 -13.10
#